data_AF-A0A7X7NEM7-F1
#
_entry.id   AF-A0A7X7NEM7-F1
#
_cell.length_a   1.000
_cell.length_b   1.000
_cell.length_c   1.000
_cell.angle_alpha   90.00
_cell.angle_beta   90.00
_cell.angle_gamma   90.00
#
_symmetry.space_group_name_H-M   'P 1'
#
loop_
_entity.id
_entity.type
_entity.pdbx_description
1 polymer ?
#
loop_
_entity_poly.entity_id
_entity_poly.type
_entity_poly.pdbx_seq_one_letter_code
_entity_poly.pdbx_strand_id
1 'polypeptide(L)'
;MKINYKALLPATVPAILVCILLDAAVEYIFSRFTGISFLTFFEQKLHIQYGIRFYLLNFLLFSAEMFLVICFYAVLRTHFQSPVKPVIICSCFFIGFTYLLLFQMINLGIYPLTPALAFGVSTLVSFPGAVFTGASIYEWQKEETLPLEAK
;
A
#
# COMPACT_ATOMS: atom_id res chain seq x y z
N MET A 1 16.54 -14.06 13.67
CA MET A 1 17.01 -12.77 13.10
C MET A 1 16.42 -11.63 13.92
N LYS A 2 17.17 -10.56 14.24
CA LYS A 2 16.62 -9.39 14.97
C LYS A 2 15.99 -8.38 13.99
N ILE A 3 15.01 -7.60 14.47
CA ILE A 3 14.37 -6.51 13.73
C ILE A 3 15.32 -5.30 13.66
N ASN A 4 15.48 -4.68 12.50
CA ASN A 4 16.23 -3.45 12.33
C ASN A 4 15.29 -2.24 12.29
N TYR A 5 15.04 -1.64 13.45
CA TYR A 5 14.14 -0.49 13.57
C TYR A 5 14.61 0.74 12.79
N LYS A 6 15.92 0.90 12.56
CA LYS A 6 16.47 2.02 11.79
C LYS A 6 16.14 1.93 10.30
N ALA A 7 15.90 0.72 9.79
CA ALA A 7 15.56 0.49 8.39
C ALA A 7 14.07 0.66 8.08
N LEU A 8 13.19 0.74 9.10
CA LEU A 8 11.73 0.81 8.89
C LEU A 8 11.31 2.10 8.17
N LEU A 9 11.77 3.26 8.65
CA LEU A 9 11.36 4.55 8.10
C LEU A 9 11.94 4.79 6.69
N PRO A 10 13.25 4.53 6.43
CA PRO A 10 13.81 4.60 5.07
C PRO A 10 13.17 3.63 4.08
N ALA A 11 12.71 2.46 4.52
CA ALA A 11 11.98 1.51 3.67
C ALA A 11 10.55 1.96 3.36
N THR A 12 9.91 2.64 4.30
CA THR A 12 8.51 3.07 4.18
C THR A 12 8.35 4.18 3.15
N VAL A 13 9.27 5.15 3.09
CA VAL A 13 9.16 6.31 2.18
C VAL A 13 9.09 5.90 0.69
N PRO A 14 10.02 5.08 0.15
CA PRO A 14 9.94 4.60 -1.23
C PRO A 14 8.69 3.75 -1.48
N ALA A 15 8.28 2.95 -0.50
CA ALA A 15 7.10 2.11 -0.61
C ALA A 15 5.82 2.96 -0.79
N ILE A 16 5.68 4.04 -0.02
CA ILE A 16 4.57 5.02 -0.17
C ILE A 16 4.60 5.63 -1.57
N LEU A 17 5.77 6.11 -2.02
CA LEU A 17 5.90 6.77 -3.32
C LEU A 17 5.53 5.84 -4.48
N VAL A 18 5.99 4.58 -4.43
CA VAL A 18 5.63 3.56 -5.44
C VAL A 18 4.14 3.23 -5.37
N CYS A 19 3.57 3.13 -4.17
CA CYS A 19 2.13 2.89 -4.01
C CYS A 19 1.32 3.99 -4.69
N ILE A 20 1.60 5.25 -4.36
CA ILE A 20 0.91 6.43 -4.92
C ILE A 20 1.09 6.50 -6.44
N LEU A 21 2.31 6.25 -6.93
CA LEU A 21 2.59 6.33 -8.37
C LEU A 21 1.86 5.24 -9.16
N LEU A 22 1.82 4.01 -8.64
CA LEU A 22 1.08 2.92 -9.26
C LEU A 22 -0.43 3.13 -9.15
N ASP A 23 -0.91 3.62 -8.01
CA ASP A 23 -2.33 3.93 -7.79
C ASP A 23 -2.80 5.01 -8.78
N ALA A 24 -2.05 6.10 -8.92
CA ALA A 24 -2.33 7.15 -9.90
C ALA A 24 -2.25 6.64 -11.36
N ALA A 25 -1.28 5.77 -11.68
CA ALA A 25 -1.16 5.19 -13.01
C ALA A 25 -2.35 4.27 -13.34
N VAL A 26 -2.79 3.45 -12.39
CA VAL A 26 -3.94 2.56 -12.57
C VAL A 26 -5.22 3.37 -12.66
N GLU A 27 -5.43 4.39 -11.82
CA GLU A 27 -6.60 5.27 -11.92
C GLU A 27 -6.64 5.96 -13.28
N TYR A 28 -5.52 6.49 -13.77
CA TYR A 28 -5.45 7.12 -15.09
C TYR A 28 -5.81 6.15 -16.22
N ILE A 29 -5.24 4.95 -16.21
CA ILE A 29 -5.52 3.92 -17.21
C ILE A 29 -6.99 3.50 -17.13
N PHE A 30 -7.48 3.19 -15.93
CA PHE A 30 -8.85 2.74 -15.71
C PHE A 30 -9.87 3.81 -16.13
N SER A 31 -9.65 5.06 -15.75
CA SER A 31 -10.50 6.19 -16.16
C SER A 31 -10.48 6.39 -17.67
N ARG A 32 -9.34 6.19 -18.34
CA ARG A 32 -9.23 6.31 -19.80
C ARG A 32 -10.03 5.23 -20.53
N PHE A 33 -10.08 4.01 -20.00
CA PHE A 33 -10.77 2.89 -20.64
C PHE A 33 -12.26 2.79 -20.27
N THR A 34 -12.63 3.17 -19.05
CA THR A 34 -13.99 2.99 -18.54
C THR A 34 -14.79 4.28 -18.41
N GLY A 35 -14.12 5.44 -18.48
CA GLY A 35 -14.72 6.75 -18.18
C GLY A 35 -15.00 6.98 -16.69
N ILE A 36 -14.64 6.02 -15.82
CA ILE A 36 -14.89 6.08 -14.37
C ILE A 36 -13.62 6.54 -13.66
N SER A 37 -13.68 7.70 -13.01
CA SER A 37 -12.66 8.14 -12.04
C SER A 37 -13.22 8.04 -10.63
N PHE A 38 -12.40 7.55 -9.71
CA PHE A 38 -12.76 7.44 -8.30
C PHE A 38 -12.97 8.83 -7.70
N LEU A 39 -11.99 9.71 -7.85
CA LEU A 39 -12.03 11.08 -7.32
C LEU A 39 -13.24 11.86 -7.87
N THR A 40 -13.39 11.90 -9.19
CA THR A 40 -14.47 12.66 -9.84
C THR A 40 -15.85 12.16 -9.44
N PHE A 41 -16.02 10.84 -9.27
CA PHE A 41 -17.29 10.26 -8.84
C PHE A 41 -17.71 10.76 -7.47
N PHE A 42 -16.80 10.80 -6.49
CA PHE A 42 -17.14 11.24 -5.15
C PHE A 42 -17.30 12.76 -5.05
N GLU A 43 -16.54 13.56 -5.81
CA GLU A 43 -16.78 15.02 -5.88
C GLU A 43 -18.20 15.33 -6.36
N GLN A 44 -18.63 14.63 -7.42
CA GLN A 44 -19.97 14.80 -7.98
C GLN A 44 -21.06 14.34 -7.02
N LYS A 45 -20.83 13.23 -6.28
CA LYS A 45 -21.84 12.65 -5.39
C LYS A 45 -21.94 13.37 -4.03
N LEU A 46 -20.83 13.86 -3.49
CA LEU A 46 -20.78 14.51 -2.19
C LEU A 46 -20.90 16.04 -2.28
N HIS A 47 -20.79 16.63 -3.47
CA HIS A 47 -20.74 18.08 -3.69
C HIS A 47 -19.63 18.77 -2.89
N ILE A 48 -18.52 18.07 -2.65
CA ILE A 48 -17.34 18.59 -1.93
C ILE A 48 -16.21 18.71 -2.94
N GLN A 49 -15.57 19.89 -3.01
CA GLN A 49 -14.29 20.03 -3.71
C GLN A 49 -13.18 19.44 -2.83
N TYR A 50 -12.43 18.48 -3.36
CA TYR A 50 -11.30 17.94 -2.62
C TYR A 50 -10.16 18.95 -2.58
N GLY A 51 -10.04 19.65 -1.44
CA GLY A 51 -8.94 20.57 -1.17
C GLY A 51 -7.71 19.87 -0.59
N ILE A 52 -6.65 20.65 -0.35
CA ILE A 52 -5.37 20.22 0.27
C ILE A 52 -5.56 19.33 1.50
N ARG A 53 -6.58 19.60 2.33
CA ARG A 53 -6.86 18.80 3.54
C ARG A 53 -7.21 17.35 3.22
N PHE A 54 -7.96 17.09 2.15
CA PHE A 54 -8.30 15.73 1.74
C PHE A 54 -7.05 14.96 1.28
N TYR A 55 -6.23 15.58 0.43
CA TYR A 55 -4.99 14.96 -0.05
C TYR A 55 -4.01 14.68 1.09
N LEU A 56 -3.87 15.62 2.03
CA LEU A 56 -3.00 15.44 3.19
C LEU A 56 -3.49 14.28 4.08
N LEU A 57 -4.79 14.19 4.32
CA LEU A 57 -5.35 13.14 5.18
C LEU A 57 -5.21 11.76 4.55
N ASN A 58 -5.44 11.64 3.23
CA ASN A 58 -5.17 10.40 2.49
C ASN A 58 -3.68 10.06 2.49
N PHE A 59 -2.79 11.02 2.27
CA PHE A 59 -1.35 10.80 2.33
C PHE A 59 -0.90 10.29 3.71
N LEU A 60 -1.42 10.87 4.79
CA LEU A 60 -1.13 10.42 6.15
C LEU A 60 -1.66 9.01 6.43
N LEU A 61 -2.88 8.70 5.96
CA LEU A 61 -3.46 7.36 6.08
C LEU A 61 -2.64 6.32 5.31
N PHE A 62 -2.31 6.58 4.05
CA PHE A 62 -1.44 5.70 3.25
C PHE A 62 -0.05 5.55 3.87
N SER A 63 0.50 6.63 4.45
CA SER A 63 1.79 6.58 5.13
C SER A 63 1.75 5.69 6.36
N ALA A 64 0.70 5.80 7.18
CA ALA A 64 0.51 4.97 8.35
C ALA A 64 0.27 3.50 7.96
N GLU A 65 -0.54 3.24 6.94
CA GLU A 65 -0.77 1.90 6.39
C GLU A 65 0.54 1.27 5.92
N MET A 66 1.30 1.95 5.06
CA MET A 66 2.56 1.41 4.55
C MET A 66 3.58 1.21 5.66
N PHE A 67 3.63 2.09 6.67
CA PHE A 67 4.50 1.88 7.83
C PHE A 67 4.13 0.61 8.60
N LEU A 68 2.84 0.36 8.83
CA LEU A 68 2.35 -0.86 9.46
C LEU A 68 2.69 -2.10 8.63
N VAL A 69 2.57 -2.02 7.31
CA VAL A 69 2.92 -3.12 6.40
C VAL A 69 4.41 -3.44 6.48
N ILE A 70 5.29 -2.43 6.48
CA ILE A 70 6.73 -2.64 6.62
C ILE A 70 7.10 -3.17 8.01
N CYS A 71 6.42 -2.73 9.07
CA CYS A 71 6.57 -3.32 10.40
C CYS A 71 6.17 -4.80 10.41
N PHE A 72 5.03 -5.14 9.80
CA PHE A 72 4.55 -6.51 9.69
C PHE A 72 5.50 -7.37 8.86
N TYR A 73 6.03 -6.83 7.75
CA TYR A 73 7.09 -7.45 6.97
C TYR A 73 8.32 -7.73 7.82
N ALA A 74 8.80 -6.75 8.58
CA ALA A 74 9.98 -6.89 9.42
C ALA A 74 9.82 -7.99 10.48
N VAL A 75 8.61 -8.16 11.04
CA VAL A 75 8.26 -9.26 11.95
C VAL A 75 8.26 -10.59 11.20
N LEU A 76 7.54 -10.71 10.08
CA LEU A 76 7.53 -11.97 9.32
C LEU A 76 8.92 -12.38 8.86
N ARG A 77 9.74 -11.41 8.44
CA ARG A 77 11.10 -11.61 7.98
C ARG A 77 11.99 -12.32 9.00
N THR A 78 11.70 -12.24 10.30
CA THR A 78 12.47 -12.98 11.32
C THR A 78 12.21 -14.49 11.32
N HIS A 79 11.11 -14.93 10.72
CA HIS A 79 10.65 -16.33 10.68
C HIS A 79 10.91 -17.03 9.34
N PHE A 80 11.24 -16.29 8.28
CA PHE A 80 11.51 -16.86 6.96
C PHE A 80 12.95 -16.59 6.50
N GLN A 81 13.59 -17.57 5.87
CA GLN A 81 14.93 -17.41 5.30
C GLN A 81 14.91 -16.54 4.03
N SER A 82 13.96 -16.79 3.13
CA SER A 82 13.77 -16.02 1.90
C SER A 82 12.95 -14.75 2.15
N PRO A 83 13.34 -13.59 1.60
CA PRO A 83 12.60 -12.33 1.74
C PRO A 83 11.30 -12.29 0.92
N VAL A 84 11.14 -13.17 -0.07
CA VAL A 84 9.98 -13.18 -0.99
C VAL A 84 8.73 -13.69 -0.30
N LYS A 85 8.83 -14.73 0.55
CA LYS A 85 7.68 -15.31 1.26
C LYS A 85 6.98 -14.27 2.16
N PRO A 86 7.69 -13.50 3.01
CA PRO A 86 7.10 -12.41 3.76
C PRO A 86 6.40 -11.36 2.88
N VAL A 87 6.96 -10.98 1.72
CA VAL A 87 6.32 -10.01 0.79
C VAL A 87 4.96 -10.53 0.33
N ILE A 88 4.90 -11.79 -0.10
CA ILE A 88 3.65 -12.40 -0.55
C ILE A 88 2.63 -12.45 0.60
N ILE A 89 3.04 -12.89 1.79
CA ILE A 89 2.16 -12.98 2.95
C ILE A 89 1.63 -11.59 3.34
N CYS A 90 2.49 -10.58 3.43
CA CYS A 90 2.09 -9.20 3.72
C CYS A 90 1.09 -8.68 2.67
N SER A 91 1.41 -8.87 1.39
CA SER A 91 0.56 -8.38 0.30
C SER A 91 -0.81 -9.05 0.34
N CYS A 92 -0.87 -10.38 0.43
CA CYS A 92 -2.13 -11.11 0.49
C CYS A 92 -2.96 -10.78 1.74
N PHE A 93 -2.31 -10.64 2.90
CA PHE A 93 -3.00 -10.32 4.15
C PHE A 93 -3.68 -8.94 4.08
N PHE A 94 -2.95 -7.91 3.69
CA PHE A 94 -3.48 -6.54 3.63
C PHE A 94 -4.47 -6.37 2.49
N ILE A 95 -4.22 -6.91 1.29
CA ILE A 95 -5.20 -6.90 0.19
C ILE A 95 -6.49 -7.62 0.61
N GLY A 96 -6.37 -8.79 1.25
CA GLY A 96 -7.53 -9.53 1.75
C GLY A 96 -8.32 -8.73 2.80
N PHE A 97 -7.62 -8.10 3.74
CA PHE A 97 -8.23 -7.23 4.75
C PHE A 97 -8.95 -6.04 4.11
N THR A 98 -8.30 -5.34 3.17
CA THR A 98 -8.88 -4.22 2.43
C THR A 98 -10.12 -4.65 1.65
N TYR A 99 -10.11 -5.82 1.02
CA TYR A 99 -11.29 -6.33 0.34
C TYR A 99 -12.44 -6.69 1.27
N LEU A 100 -12.17 -7.29 2.42
CA LEU A 100 -13.21 -7.56 3.42
C LEU A 100 -13.85 -6.26 3.90
N LEU A 101 -13.05 -5.23 4.19
CA LEU A 101 -13.56 -3.91 4.56
C LEU A 101 -14.39 -3.29 3.44
N LEU A 102 -13.88 -3.30 2.20
CA LEU A 102 -14.56 -2.74 1.04
C LEU A 102 -15.91 -3.43 0.78
N PHE A 103 -15.93 -4.77 0.82
CA PHE A 103 -17.17 -5.55 0.67
C PHE A 103 -18.18 -5.22 1.77
N GLN A 104 -17.71 -5.06 3.01
CA GLN A 104 -18.57 -4.66 4.12
C GLN A 104 -19.14 -3.25 3.91
N MET A 105 -18.34 -2.30 3.44
CA MET A 105 -18.82 -0.94 3.13
C MET A 105 -19.82 -0.91 1.98
N ILE A 106 -19.65 -1.76 0.96
CA ILE A 106 -20.64 -1.95 -0.11
C ILE A 106 -21.93 -2.54 0.46
N ASN A 107 -21.81 -3.60 1.27
CA ASN A 107 -22.95 -4.29 1.85
C ASN A 107 -23.79 -3.38 2.77
N LEU A 108 -23.13 -2.46 3.48
CA LEU A 108 -23.78 -1.43 4.30
C LEU A 108 -24.34 -0.24 3.49
N GLY A 109 -24.16 -0.23 2.16
CA GLY A 109 -24.61 0.86 1.30
C GLY A 109 -23.81 2.17 1.44
N ILE A 110 -22.70 2.15 2.18
CA ILE A 110 -21.84 3.33 2.42
C ILE A 110 -21.03 3.65 1.16
N TYR A 111 -20.56 2.61 0.47
CA TYR A 111 -19.65 2.75 -0.66
C TYR A 111 -20.24 2.10 -1.93
N PRO A 112 -20.35 2.84 -3.05
CA PRO A 112 -20.94 2.29 -4.27
C PRO A 112 -20.02 1.25 -4.94
N LEU A 113 -20.63 0.23 -5.55
CA LEU A 113 -19.92 -0.89 -6.16
C LEU A 113 -18.96 -0.46 -7.29
N THR A 114 -19.38 0.48 -8.13
CA THR A 114 -18.60 0.92 -9.30
C THR A 114 -17.23 1.49 -8.93
N PRO A 115 -17.10 2.51 -8.05
CA PRO A 115 -15.78 2.96 -7.61
C PRO A 115 -15.03 1.92 -6.77
N ALA A 116 -15.73 1.00 -6.09
CA ALA A 116 -15.07 -0.07 -5.35
C ALA A 116 -14.33 -1.03 -6.26
N LEU A 117 -14.86 -1.32 -7.46
CA LEU A 117 -14.16 -2.13 -8.45
C LEU A 117 -12.89 -1.43 -8.94
N ALA A 118 -12.96 -0.13 -9.23
CA ALA A 118 -11.80 0.67 -9.64
C ALA A 118 -10.71 0.67 -8.56
N PHE A 119 -11.10 0.98 -7.31
CA PHE A 119 -10.22 0.94 -6.15
C PHE A 119 -9.63 -0.46 -5.92
N GLY A 120 -10.44 -1.50 -6.11
CA GLY A 120 -10.01 -2.88 -5.96
C GLY A 120 -8.94 -3.29 -6.97
N VAL A 121 -9.10 -2.94 -8.24
CA VAL A 121 -8.09 -3.17 -9.28
C VAL A 121 -6.81 -2.40 -8.96
N SER A 122 -6.95 -1.13 -8.55
CA SER A 122 -5.81 -0.31 -8.18
C SER A 122 -5.01 -0.90 -7.02
N THR A 123 -5.70 -1.36 -5.97
CA THR A 123 -5.09 -2.01 -4.80
C THR A 123 -4.35 -3.29 -5.18
N LEU A 124 -4.93 -4.13 -6.04
CA LEU A 124 -4.29 -5.38 -6.49
C LEU A 124 -2.95 -5.16 -7.21
N VAL A 125 -2.83 -4.05 -7.93
CA VAL A 125 -1.64 -3.76 -8.75
C VAL A 125 -0.61 -2.95 -7.97
N SER A 126 -1.05 -1.88 -7.30
CA SER A 126 -0.17 -0.94 -6.60
C SER A 126 0.45 -1.56 -5.36
N PHE A 127 -0.34 -2.32 -4.58
CA PHE A 127 0.06 -2.75 -3.25
C PHE A 127 1.22 -3.76 -3.26
N PRO A 128 1.21 -4.83 -4.07
CA PRO A 128 2.36 -5.76 -4.12
C PRO A 128 3.66 -5.07 -4.55
N GLY A 129 3.56 -4.12 -5.50
CA GLY A 129 4.71 -3.33 -5.95
C GLY A 129 5.29 -2.49 -4.81
N ALA A 130 4.43 -1.79 -4.07
CA ALA A 130 4.83 -0.99 -2.92
C ALA A 130 5.50 -1.82 -1.82
N VAL A 131 4.90 -2.96 -1.45
CA VAL A 131 5.46 -3.87 -0.43
C VAL A 131 6.81 -4.43 -0.87
N PHE A 132 6.93 -4.83 -2.13
CA PHE A 132 8.19 -5.33 -2.68
C PHE A 132 9.30 -4.28 -2.63
N THR A 133 9.01 -3.04 -3.02
CA THR A 133 9.98 -1.93 -2.95
C THR A 133 10.42 -1.67 -1.52
N GLY A 134 9.49 -1.55 -0.57
CA GLY A 134 9.84 -1.31 0.83
C GLY A 134 10.64 -2.46 1.44
N ALA A 135 10.25 -3.71 1.16
CA ALA A 135 11.00 -4.90 1.57
C ALA A 135 12.44 -4.90 1.02
N SER A 136 12.62 -4.53 -0.25
CA SER A 136 13.95 -4.48 -0.89
C SER A 136 14.86 -3.47 -0.21
N ILE A 137 14.36 -2.28 0.10
CA ILE A 137 15.13 -1.24 0.81
C ILE A 137 15.42 -1.66 2.25
N TYR A 138 14.46 -2.30 2.92
CA TYR A 138 14.66 -2.81 4.28
C TYR A 138 15.78 -3.85 4.35
N GLU A 139 15.83 -4.79 3.40
CA GLU A 139 16.89 -5.80 3.34
C GLU A 139 18.25 -5.18 3.00
N TRP A 140 18.30 -4.25 2.04
CA TRP A 140 19.54 -3.53 1.71
C TRP A 140 20.13 -2.79 2.92
N GLN A 141 19.31 -2.04 3.66
CA GLN A 141 19.72 -1.33 4.87
C GLN A 141 20.15 -2.27 6.01
N LYS A 142 19.56 -3.46 6.07
CA LYS A 142 19.92 -4.50 7.05
C LYS A 142 21.26 -5.15 6.73
N GLU A 143 21.59 -5.31 5.45
CA GLU A 143 22.92 -5.78 5.02
C GLU A 143 24.00 -4.75 5.32
N GLU A 144 23.73 -3.46 5.12
CA GLU A 144 24.70 -2.38 5.44
C GLU A 144 24.98 -2.23 6.94
N THR A 145 24.03 -2.58 7.81
CA THR A 145 24.16 -2.45 9.27
C THR A 145 24.75 -3.66 9.97
N LEU A 146 24.90 -4.81 9.28
CA LEU A 146 25.60 -5.97 9.80
C LEU A 146 27.06 -5.93 9.29
N PRO A 147 28.07 -5.72 10.15
CA PRO A 147 29.46 -5.69 9.71
C PRO A 147 29.86 -7.03 9.08
N LEU A 148 30.79 -6.95 8.12
CA LEU A 148 31.39 -8.02 7.32
C LEU A 148 32.02 -9.20 8.10
N GLU A 149 31.88 -9.26 9.42
CA GLU A 149 32.57 -10.24 10.28
C GLU A 149 31.84 -11.60 10.42
N ALA A 150 30.80 -11.84 9.62
CA ALA A 150 30.06 -13.11 9.63
C ALA A 150 29.77 -13.69 8.23
N LYS A 151 30.67 -13.44 7.26
CA LYS A 151 30.70 -14.16 5.99
C LYS A 151 31.94 -15.05 5.92
#